data_AF-A0A2H9P8L8-F1
#
_entry.id   AF-A0A2H9P8L8-F1
#
_cell.length_a   1.000
_cell.length_b   1.000
_cell.length_c   1.000
_cell.angle_alpha   90.00
_cell.angle_beta   90.00
_cell.angle_gamma   90.00
#
_symmetry.space_group_name_H-M   'P 1'
#
loop_
_entity.id
_entity.type
_entity.pdbx_description
1 polymer ?
#
loop_
_entity_poly.entity_id
_entity_poly.type
_entity_poly.pdbx_seq_one_letter_code
_entity_poly.pdbx_strand_id
1 'polypeptide(L)' 'MGLLAVKARCVDSAVEPRLVYEQVEREVSQAFKILQRLDLAPFEADHAFLALEKI' A
#
# COMPACT_ATOMS: atom_id res chain seq x y z
N MET A 1 7.08 12.78 -7.75
CA MET A 1 7.12 11.57 -6.92
C MET A 1 6.13 11.72 -5.77
N GLY A 2 5.47 10.64 -5.37
CA GLY A 2 4.54 10.61 -4.26
C GLY A 2 4.82 9.43 -3.34
N LEU A 3 4.39 9.55 -2.08
CA LEU A 3 4.41 8.46 -1.11
C LEU A 3 2.98 8.25 -0.61
N LEU A 4 2.51 7.01 -0.66
CA LEU A 4 1.19 6.63 -0.16
C LEU A 4 1.35 5.71 1.04
N ALA A 5 0.79 6.12 2.18
CA ALA A 5 0.68 5.30 3.38
C ALA A 5 -0.61 4.50 3.32
N VAL A 6 -0.51 3.17 3.35
CA VAL A 6 -1.66 2.27 3.39
C VAL A 6 -1.78 1.72 4.80
N LYS A 7 -2.91 2.02 5.45
CA LYS A 7 -3.32 1.44 6.73
C LYS A 7 -4.35 0.36 6.46
N ALA A 8 -3.94 -0.91 6.43
CA ALA A 8 -4.79 -1.98 5.92
C ALA A 8 -6.13 -2.07 6.65
N ARG A 9 -6.12 -1.95 7.98
CA ARG A 9 -7.32 -2.06 8.84
C ARG A 9 -8.34 -0.92 8.64
N CYS A 10 -7.95 0.20 8.04
CA CYS A 10 -8.87 1.28 7.69
C CYS A 10 -9.46 1.13 6.29
N VAL A 11 -8.86 0.28 5.45
CA VAL A 11 -9.40 -0.07 4.13
C VAL A 11 -10.36 -1.25 4.30
N ASP A 12 -9.88 -2.34 4.89
CA ASP A 12 -10.71 -3.50 5.26
C ASP A 12 -10.13 -4.19 6.50
N SER A 13 -10.89 -4.22 7.59
CA SER A 13 -10.47 -4.84 8.84
C SER A 13 -10.64 -6.36 8.86
N ALA A 14 -11.51 -6.92 7.99
CA ALA A 14 -11.84 -8.34 7.96
C ALA A 14 -10.86 -9.18 7.11
N VAL A 15 -10.05 -8.52 6.28
CA VAL A 15 -9.12 -9.16 5.35
C VAL A 15 -7.69 -9.12 5.90
N GLU A 16 -6.89 -10.12 5.52
CA GLU A 16 -5.45 -10.15 5.80
C GLU A 16 -4.74 -8.92 5.20
N PRO A 17 -3.92 -8.18 5.97
CA PRO A 17 -3.30 -6.93 5.53
C PRO A 17 -2.55 -7.02 4.20
N ARG A 18 -1.88 -8.16 3.95
CA ARG A 18 -1.16 -8.40 2.70
C ARG A 18 -2.07 -8.36 1.48
N LEU A 19 -3.27 -8.94 1.58
CA LEU A 19 -4.25 -8.93 0.49
C LEU A 19 -4.78 -7.52 0.25
N VAL A 20 -4.94 -6.73 1.31
CA VAL A 20 -5.31 -5.31 1.20
C VAL A 20 -4.23 -4.52 0.46
N TYR A 21 -2.94 -4.75 0.77
CA TYR A 21 -1.85 -4.10 0.05
C TYR A 21 -1.86 -4.44 -1.44
N GLU A 22 -2.03 -5.72 -1.79
CA GLU A 22 -2.11 -6.16 -3.18
C GLU A 22 -3.29 -5.54 -3.93
N GLN A 23 -4.44 -5.39 -3.27
CA GLN A 23 -5.59 -4.71 -3.85
C GLN A 23 -5.29 -3.23 -4.12
N VAL A 24 -4.73 -2.53 -3.14
CA VAL A 24 -4.36 -1.11 -3.30
C VAL A 24 -3.30 -0.93 -4.41
N GLU A 25 -2.31 -1.82 -4.49
CA GLU A 25 -1.33 -1.79 -5.59
C GLU A 25 -2.00 -1.93 -6.95
N ARG A 26 -2.97 -2.86 -7.09
CA ARG A 26 -3.72 -3.03 -8.35
C ARG A 26 -4.48 -1.77 -8.74
N GLU A 27 -5.17 -1.13 -7.80
CA GLU A 27 -5.92 0.10 -8.06
C GLU A 27 -5.01 1.28 -8.40
N VAL A 28 -3.95 1.49 -7.61
CA VAL A 28 -3.00 2.60 -7.80
C VAL A 28 -2.20 2.45 -9.10
N SER A 29 -1.87 1.21 -9.49
CA SER A 29 -1.11 0.93 -10.72
C SER A 29 -1.83 1.37 -12.01
N GLN A 30 -3.13 1.62 -11.96
CA GLN A 30 -3.90 2.13 -13.10
C GLN A 30 -3.56 3.58 -13.47
N ALA A 31 -3.05 4.37 -12.51
CA ALA A 31 -2.76 5.79 -12.70
C ALA A 31 -1.30 6.18 -12.36
N PHE A 32 -0.61 5.36 -11.57
CA PHE A 32 0.75 5.62 -11.12
C PHE A 32 1.63 4.40 -11.32
N LYS A 33 2.89 4.64 -11.66
CA LYS A 33 3.92 3.60 -11.61
C LYS A 33 4.35 3.42 -10.15
N ILE A 34 4.19 2.20 -9.64
CA ILE A 34 4.65 1.83 -8.29
C ILE A 34 6.13 1.47 -8.39
N LEU A 35 6.98 2.22 -7.70
CA LEU A 35 8.42 2.02 -7.70
C LEU A 35 8.86 1.03 -6.62
N GLN A 36 8.23 1.08 -5.46
CA GLN A 36 8.57 0.25 -4.31
C GLN A 36 7.39 0.16 -3.35
N ARG A 37 7.20 -1.02 -2.76
CA ARG A 37 6.40 -1.20 -1.53
C ARG A 37 7.34 -1.52 -0.36
N LEU A 38 7.09 -0.88 0.78
CA LEU A 38 7.77 -1.14 2.03
C LEU A 38 6.75 -1.55 3.09
N ASP A 39 6.86 -2.77 3.60
CA ASP A 39 6.14 -3.19 4.80
C ASP A 39 6.79 -2.55 6.03
N LEU A 40 5.99 -1.96 6.92
CA LEU A 40 6.48 -1.24 8.09
C LEU A 40 6.62 -2.13 9.34
N ALA A 41 6.27 -3.41 9.25
CA ALA A 41 6.55 -4.36 10.32
C ALA A 41 8.07 -4.49 10.57
N PRO A 42 8.54 -4.48 11.84
CA PRO A 42 7.77 -4.58 13.09
C PRO A 42 7.41 -3.22 13.75
N PHE A 43 7.72 -2.08 13.13
CA PHE A 43 7.54 -0.76 13.75
C PHE A 43 6.07 -0.32 13.78
N GLU A 44 5.36 -0.51 12.67
CA GLU A 44 3.92 -0.25 12.54
C GLU A 44 3.26 -1.49 11.96
N ALA A 45 2.40 -2.13 12.75
CA ALA A 45 1.66 -3.31 12.30
C ALA A 45 0.57 -2.92 11.29
N ASP A 46 0.36 -3.76 10.29
CA ASP A 46 -0.70 -3.59 9.28
C ASP A 46 -0.62 -2.27 8.47
N HIS A 47 0.60 -1.73 8.34
CA HIS A 47 0.90 -0.59 7.48
C HIS A 47 1.95 -0.89 6.41
N ALA A 48 1.80 -0.26 5.24
CA ALA A 48 2.79 -0.28 4.17
C ALA A 48 2.92 1.10 3.50
N PHE A 49 4.12 1.42 3.00
CA PHE A 49 4.32 2.55 2.11
C PHE A 49 4.43 2.10 0.66
N LEU A 50 3.85 2.89 -0.24
CA LEU A 50 4.04 2.79 -1.68
C LEU A 50 4.73 4.05 -2.19
N ALA A 51 5.88 3.89 -2.82
CA ALA A 51 6.56 4.96 -3.54
C ALA A 51 6.04 5.01 -4.98
N LEU A 52 5.55 6.17 -5.41
CA LEU A 52 4.80 6.35 -6.64
C LEU A 52 5.44 7.39 -7.57
N GLU A 53 5.35 7.11 -8.87
CA GLU A 53 5.69 8.03 -9.95
C GLU A 53 4.48 8.20 -10.87
N LYS A 54 4.15 9.45 -11.22
CA LYS A 54 3.04 9.73 -12.12
C LYS A 54 3.44 9.32 -13.54
N ILE A 55 2.55 8.59 -14.21
CA ILE A 55 2.70 8.21 -15.63
C ILE A 55 2.43 9.44 -16.51
#